data_AF-A0AAU2JCY9-F1
#
_entry.id   AF-A0AAU2JCY9-F1
#
_cell.length_a   1.000
_cell.length_b   1.000
_cell.length_c   1.000
_cell.angle_alpha   90.00
_cell.angle_beta   90.00
_cell.angle_gamma   90.00
#
_symmetry.space_group_name_H-M   'P 1'
#
loop_
_entity.id
_entity.type
_entity.pdbx_description
1 polymer ?
#
loop_
_entity_poly.entity_id
_entity_poly.type
_entity_poly.pdbx_seq_one_letter_code
_entity_poly.pdbx_strand_id
1 'polypeptide(L)'
;MSADRRRTSDRARRCGSRDLRRCLAKWYARWRAHGESGLLDHSSCLATSPARTPEDTAYLLEALRRQTKHGPARLAADLQRLHGITAAPATVHRILVRRGLKRLRDLVPPTGEQLREVNRYESRPGGGHDFPSLRGARGWSRCR
;
A
#
# COMPACT_ATOMS: atom_id res chain seq x y z
N MET A 1 27.24 7.93 18.91
CA MET A 1 26.09 7.12 18.46
C MET A 1 25.10 8.06 17.80
N SER A 2 25.17 8.10 16.48
CA SER A 2 24.65 9.15 15.62
C SER A 2 23.18 8.95 15.22
N ALA A 3 22.48 10.08 15.21
CA ALA A 3 21.43 10.49 14.28
C ALA A 3 20.08 9.75 14.29
N ASP A 4 19.05 10.44 14.80
CA ASP A 4 17.85 10.67 13.98
C ASP A 4 17.25 12.07 14.24
N ARG A 5 17.95 13.09 13.76
CA ARG A 5 17.35 14.41 13.50
C ARG A 5 16.64 14.33 12.15
N ARG A 6 15.42 13.79 12.10
CA ARG A 6 14.60 13.85 10.87
C ARG A 6 13.19 14.35 11.13
N ARG A 7 12.98 15.59 10.68
CA ARG A 7 11.73 16.22 10.24
C ARG A 7 10.69 16.54 11.30
N THR A 8 11.08 17.36 12.26
CA THR A 8 10.17 18.44 12.71
C THR A 8 9.97 19.41 11.54
N SER A 9 8.76 19.99 11.42
CA SER A 9 8.37 21.06 10.47
C SER A 9 8.18 20.70 8.98
N ASP A 10 7.00 20.17 8.60
CA ASP A 10 6.35 20.60 7.34
C ASP A 10 4.82 20.37 7.21
N ARG A 11 4.08 20.11 8.29
CA ARG A 11 2.61 19.91 8.22
C ARG A 11 1.77 21.11 8.64
N ALA A 12 2.38 22.15 9.23
CA ALA A 12 1.67 23.37 9.63
C ALA A 12 1.06 24.15 8.45
N ARG A 13 1.47 23.88 7.20
CA ARG A 13 1.03 24.62 6.00
C ARG A 13 -0.27 24.12 5.35
N ARG A 14 -0.83 22.98 5.79
CA ARG A 14 -2.03 22.38 5.16
C ARG A 14 -3.35 22.70 5.87
N CYS A 15 -3.35 23.64 6.81
CA CYS A 15 -4.57 24.23 7.34
C CYS A 15 -4.74 25.60 6.66
N GLY A 16 -5.60 25.67 5.65
CA GLY A 16 -6.09 26.95 5.15
C GLY A 16 -6.58 27.78 6.35
N SER A 17 -6.18 29.05 6.38
CA SER A 17 -6.17 29.99 7.52
C SER A 17 -7.55 30.38 8.10
N ARG A 18 -8.53 29.47 8.12
CA ARG A 18 -9.89 29.79 8.57
C ARG A 18 -10.31 29.15 9.90
N ASP A 19 -9.50 28.28 10.53
CA ASP A 19 -9.92 27.61 11.77
C ASP A 19 -8.76 27.15 12.71
N LEU A 20 -7.79 28.02 12.98
CA LEU A 20 -6.61 27.74 13.83
C LEU A 20 -6.98 27.25 15.25
N ARG A 21 -8.06 27.78 15.84
CA ARG A 21 -8.54 27.39 17.18
C ARG A 21 -8.97 25.92 17.23
N ARG A 22 -9.72 25.47 16.22
CA ARG A 22 -10.19 24.08 16.12
C ARG A 22 -9.04 23.10 15.89
N CYS A 23 -8.04 23.50 15.11
CA CYS A 23 -6.82 22.73 14.98
C CYS A 23 -6.06 22.64 16.32
N LEU A 24 -5.80 23.77 16.98
CA LEU A 24 -5.07 23.79 18.25
C LEU A 24 -5.77 22.96 19.34
N ALA A 25 -7.11 23.03 19.43
CA ALA A 25 -7.88 22.21 20.36
C ALA A 25 -7.70 20.69 20.13
N LYS A 26 -7.67 20.24 18.86
CA LYS A 26 -7.39 18.83 18.52
C LYS A 26 -5.98 18.40 18.92
N TRP A 27 -4.98 19.26 18.67
CA TRP A 27 -3.59 19.00 19.05
C TRP A 27 -3.42 18.95 20.56
N TYR A 28 -4.05 19.86 21.30
CA TYR A 28 -4.02 19.90 22.75
C TYR A 28 -4.71 18.69 23.40
N ALA A 29 -5.89 18.29 22.90
CA ALA A 29 -6.57 17.07 23.35
C ALA A 29 -5.71 15.82 23.13
N ARG A 30 -5.02 15.74 21.99
CA ARG A 30 -4.10 14.64 21.67
C ARG A 30 -2.85 14.62 22.56
N TRP A 31 -2.29 15.79 22.86
CA TRP A 31 -1.17 15.92 23.82
C TRP A 31 -1.59 15.52 25.24
N ARG A 32 -2.80 15.89 25.68
CA ARG A 32 -3.33 15.45 26.97
C ARG A 32 -3.49 13.93 27.09
N ALA A 33 -3.79 13.24 25.99
CA ALA A 33 -3.99 11.78 25.98
C ALA A 33 -2.69 10.98 25.82
N HIS A 34 -1.74 11.45 25.01
CA HIS A 34 -0.55 10.69 24.61
C HIS A 34 0.78 11.41 24.88
N GLY A 35 0.77 12.57 25.53
CA GLY A 35 1.95 13.38 25.78
C GLY A 35 2.65 13.82 24.50
N GLU A 36 3.98 13.91 24.52
CA GLU A 36 4.80 14.29 23.37
C GLU A 36 4.65 13.32 22.17
N SER A 37 4.43 12.02 22.43
CA SER A 37 4.16 11.02 21.37
C SER A 37 2.90 11.32 20.57
N GLY A 38 1.95 12.06 21.17
CA GLY A 38 0.73 12.50 20.51
C GLY A 38 0.99 13.58 19.46
N LEU A 39 2.08 14.34 19.54
CA LEU A 39 2.40 15.36 18.52
C LEU A 39 3.08 14.78 17.29
N LEU A 40 3.59 13.54 17.38
CA LEU A 40 4.18 12.85 16.24
C LEU A 40 3.12 12.59 15.16
N ASP A 41 3.60 12.47 13.92
CA ASP A 41 2.73 12.15 12.81
C ASP A 41 2.35 10.68 12.87
N HIS A 42 1.10 10.42 13.24
CA HIS A 42 0.53 9.08 13.22
C HIS A 42 -0.02 8.77 11.84
N SER A 43 0.08 7.51 11.41
CA SER A 43 -0.53 7.08 10.17
C SER A 43 -2.03 7.38 10.19
N SER A 44 -2.52 8.18 9.26
CA SER A 44 -3.97 8.43 9.11
C SER A 44 -4.72 7.23 8.55
N CYS A 45 -4.03 6.11 8.33
CA CYS A 45 -4.64 4.85 7.91
C CYS A 45 -5.46 4.27 9.05
N LEU A 46 -6.74 4.00 8.77
CA LEU A 46 -7.60 3.24 9.65
C LEU A 46 -6.96 1.86 9.93
N ALA A 47 -6.86 1.50 11.21
CA ALA A 47 -6.29 0.23 11.64
C ALA A 47 -7.09 -0.98 11.14
N THR A 48 -8.39 -0.81 10.91
CA THR A 48 -9.29 -1.89 10.45
C THR A 48 -10.22 -1.36 9.37
N SER A 49 -10.40 -2.14 8.31
CA SER A 49 -11.37 -1.87 7.25
C SER A 49 -12.55 -2.83 7.44
N PRO A 50 -13.78 -2.36 7.71
CA PRO A 50 -14.95 -3.22 7.90
C PRO A 50 -15.29 -4.04 6.65
N ALA A 51 -14.94 -3.54 5.46
CA ALA A 51 -15.09 -4.25 4.19
C ALA A 51 -13.91 -5.18 3.87
N ARG A 52 -13.05 -5.45 4.86
CA ARG A 52 -11.96 -6.41 4.71
C ARG A 52 -12.58 -7.80 4.62
N THR A 53 -12.30 -8.48 3.51
CA THR A 53 -12.77 -9.84 3.28
C THR A 53 -12.35 -10.71 4.47
N PRO A 54 -13.22 -11.63 4.95
CA PRO A 54 -12.89 -12.53 6.04
C PRO A 54 -11.58 -13.26 5.76
N GLU A 55 -10.71 -13.32 6.76
CA GLU A 55 -9.38 -13.91 6.61
C GLU A 55 -9.49 -15.41 6.27
N ASP A 56 -10.52 -16.10 6.76
CA ASP A 56 -10.84 -17.50 6.44
C ASP A 56 -11.05 -17.72 4.94
N THR A 57 -11.79 -16.82 4.28
CA THR A 57 -11.98 -16.88 2.82
C THR A 57 -10.65 -16.66 2.08
N ALA A 58 -9.77 -15.82 2.62
CA ALA A 58 -8.44 -15.61 2.03
C ALA A 58 -7.55 -16.85 2.17
N TYR A 59 -7.61 -17.56 3.30
CA TYR A 59 -6.89 -18.83 3.49
C TYR A 59 -7.40 -19.94 2.58
N LEU A 60 -8.73 -20.07 2.44
CA LEU A 60 -9.35 -21.01 1.49
C LEU A 60 -8.89 -20.74 0.05
N LEU A 61 -8.91 -19.48 -0.37
CA LEU A 61 -8.44 -19.07 -1.70
C LEU A 61 -6.96 -19.37 -1.93
N GLU A 62 -6.13 -19.17 -0.90
CA GLU A 62 -4.71 -19.50 -0.96
C GLU A 62 -4.49 -21.01 -1.15
N ALA A 63 -5.15 -21.85 -0.36
CA ALA A 63 -5.05 -23.31 -0.48
C ALA A 63 -5.50 -23.79 -1.86
N LEU A 64 -6.67 -23.33 -2.33
CA LEU A 64 -7.19 -23.65 -3.66
C LEU A 64 -6.24 -23.21 -4.77
N ARG A 65 -5.68 -22.00 -4.67
CA ARG A 65 -4.72 -21.47 -5.65
C ARG A 65 -3.46 -22.30 -5.73
N ARG A 66 -2.93 -22.79 -4.60
CA ARG A 66 -1.71 -23.61 -4.56
C ARG A 66 -1.94 -25.01 -5.15
N GLN A 67 -3.10 -25.62 -4.88
CA GLN A 67 -3.44 -26.95 -5.36
C GLN A 67 -3.80 -26.98 -6.85
N THR A 68 -4.66 -26.05 -7.30
CA THR A 68 -5.24 -26.07 -8.65
C THR A 68 -4.53 -25.18 -9.65
N LYS A 69 -3.85 -24.12 -9.17
CA LYS A 69 -3.27 -23.03 -9.99
C LYS A 69 -4.27 -22.34 -10.92
N HIS A 70 -5.57 -22.47 -10.66
CA HIS A 70 -6.62 -21.86 -11.47
C HIS A 70 -6.62 -20.33 -11.37
N GLY A 71 -6.92 -19.66 -12.49
CA GLY A 71 -7.07 -18.20 -12.53
C GLY A 71 -8.22 -17.68 -11.67
N PRO A 72 -8.27 -16.37 -11.40
CA PRO A 72 -9.21 -15.77 -10.43
C PRO A 72 -10.69 -15.98 -10.76
N ALA A 73 -11.07 -16.02 -12.05
CA ALA A 73 -12.45 -16.30 -12.45
C ALA A 73 -12.87 -17.74 -12.14
N ARG A 74 -11.95 -18.69 -12.36
CA ARG A 74 -12.22 -20.12 -12.12
C ARG A 74 -12.19 -20.45 -10.64
N LEU A 75 -11.30 -19.80 -9.87
CA LEU A 75 -11.31 -19.87 -8.41
C LEU A 75 -12.60 -19.32 -7.78
N ALA A 76 -13.18 -18.25 -8.34
CA ALA A 76 -14.48 -17.75 -7.88
C ALA A 76 -15.59 -18.80 -8.10
N ALA A 77 -15.58 -19.48 -9.25
CA ALA A 77 -16.51 -20.57 -9.51
C ALA A 77 -16.28 -21.79 -8.60
N ASP A 78 -15.01 -22.15 -8.35
CA ASP A 78 -14.64 -23.25 -7.46
C ASP A 78 -15.06 -22.95 -6.01
N LEU A 79 -14.88 -21.71 -5.54
CA LEU A 79 -15.37 -21.26 -4.22
C LEU A 79 -16.89 -21.40 -4.08
N GLN A 80 -17.64 -20.97 -5.10
CA GLN A 80 -19.08 -21.08 -5.09
C GLN A 80 -19.52 -22.54 -5.11
N ARG A 81 -18.87 -23.38 -5.92
CA ARG A 81 -19.20 -24.80 -6.08
C ARG A 81 -18.86 -25.64 -4.85
N LEU A 82 -17.70 -25.43 -4.23
CA LEU A 82 -17.19 -26.26 -3.15
C LEU A 82 -17.57 -25.75 -1.76
N HIS A 83 -17.68 -24.43 -1.59
CA HIS A 83 -17.87 -23.79 -0.29
C HIS A 83 -19.14 -22.92 -0.20
N GLY A 84 -19.88 -22.74 -1.30
CA GLY A 84 -21.09 -21.92 -1.33
C GLY A 84 -20.83 -20.41 -1.16
N ILE A 85 -19.58 -19.97 -1.26
CA ILE A 85 -19.20 -18.56 -1.04
C ILE A 85 -19.19 -17.81 -2.37
N THR A 86 -20.08 -16.84 -2.52
CA THR A 86 -20.11 -15.96 -3.69
C THR A 86 -19.08 -14.84 -3.54
N ALA A 87 -18.02 -14.90 -4.33
CA ALA A 87 -17.02 -13.84 -4.41
C ALA A 87 -16.82 -13.38 -5.85
N ALA A 88 -16.80 -12.07 -6.08
CA ALA A 88 -16.50 -11.53 -7.40
C ALA A 88 -15.05 -11.86 -7.82
N PRO A 89 -14.77 -12.14 -9.10
CA PRO A 89 -13.40 -12.41 -9.59
C PRO A 89 -12.41 -11.28 -9.28
N ALA A 90 -12.88 -10.02 -9.26
CA ALA A 90 -12.08 -8.87 -8.89
C ALA A 90 -11.67 -8.88 -7.40
N THR A 91 -12.57 -9.36 -6.52
CA THR A 91 -12.29 -9.52 -5.09
C THR A 91 -11.26 -10.62 -4.88
N VAL A 92 -11.43 -11.77 -5.55
CA VAL A 92 -10.46 -12.87 -5.55
C VAL A 92 -9.09 -12.37 -6.02
N HIS A 93 -9.04 -11.61 -7.12
CA HIS A 93 -7.80 -11.02 -7.62
C HIS A 93 -7.12 -10.12 -6.59
N ARG A 94 -7.86 -9.22 -5.93
CA ARG A 94 -7.31 -8.33 -4.88
C ARG A 94 -6.75 -9.12 -3.71
N ILE A 95 -7.42 -10.19 -3.29
CA ILE A 95 -6.94 -11.08 -2.23
C ILE A 95 -5.64 -11.76 -2.64
N LEU A 96 -5.60 -12.35 -3.83
CA LEU A 96 -4.38 -13.00 -4.36
C LEU A 96 -3.22 -12.00 -4.49
N VAL A 97 -3.47 -10.76 -4.90
CA VAL A 97 -2.44 -9.71 -4.96
C VAL A 97 -1.90 -9.38 -3.57
N ARG A 98 -2.77 -9.22 -2.56
CA ARG A 98 -2.35 -8.96 -1.18
C ARG A 98 -1.54 -10.11 -0.59
N ARG A 99 -1.86 -11.35 -0.98
CA ARG A 99 -1.17 -12.58 -0.56
C ARG A 99 0.06 -12.92 -1.42
N GLY A 100 0.40 -12.11 -2.43
CA GLY A 100 1.54 -12.36 -3.32
C GLY A 100 1.30 -13.38 -4.44
N LEU A 101 0.15 -14.05 -4.50
CA LEU A 101 -0.15 -15.16 -5.42
C LEU A 101 -0.72 -14.72 -6.78
N LYS A 102 -0.46 -13.47 -7.19
CA LYS A 102 -1.00 -12.86 -8.42
C LYS A 102 -0.58 -13.63 -9.68
N ARG A 103 0.72 -13.89 -9.82
CA ARG A 103 1.35 -14.36 -11.07
C ARG A 103 1.66 -15.84 -10.93
N LEU A 104 1.10 -16.68 -11.80
CA LEU A 104 1.36 -18.14 -11.76
C LEU A 104 2.84 -18.46 -12.00
N ARG A 105 3.51 -17.69 -12.87
CA ARG A 105 4.94 -17.85 -13.18
C ARG A 105 5.85 -17.59 -11.97
N ASP A 106 5.33 -16.85 -10.99
CA ASP A 106 6.07 -16.52 -9.76
C ASP A 106 5.82 -17.59 -8.68
N LEU A 107 5.07 -18.67 -8.99
CA LEU A 107 4.77 -19.76 -8.06
C LEU A 107 5.65 -20.96 -8.37
N VAL A 108 6.27 -21.54 -7.34
CA VAL A 108 7.05 -22.77 -7.43
C VAL A 108 6.15 -23.91 -7.94
N PRO A 109 6.55 -24.69 -8.97
CA PRO A 109 5.68 -25.69 -9.58
C PRO A 109 5.15 -26.78 -8.62
N PRO A 110 5.91 -27.37 -7.69
CA PRO A 110 5.35 -28.34 -6.73
C PRO A 110 4.63 -27.68 -5.52
N THR A 111 5.19 -26.62 -4.95
CA THR A 111 4.75 -26.10 -3.62
C THR A 111 3.81 -24.89 -3.71
N GLY A 112 3.78 -24.22 -4.85
CA GLY A 112 3.01 -22.99 -5.03
C GLY A 112 3.50 -21.81 -4.19
N GLU A 113 4.73 -21.88 -3.67
CA GLU A 113 5.36 -20.77 -2.94
C GLU A 113 5.76 -19.65 -3.88
N GLN A 114 5.73 -18.41 -3.37
CA GLN A 114 6.10 -17.26 -4.15
C GLN A 114 7.63 -17.22 -4.31
N LEU A 115 8.10 -17.54 -5.53
CA LEU A 115 9.51 -17.53 -5.90
C LEU A 115 10.05 -16.10 -6.07
N ARG A 116 9.17 -15.14 -6.41
CA ARG A 116 9.58 -13.77 -6.70
C ARG A 116 9.88 -12.99 -5.42
N GLU A 117 11.14 -12.63 -5.24
CA GLU A 117 11.53 -11.60 -4.29
C GLU A 117 11.11 -10.21 -4.79
N VAL A 118 10.46 -9.43 -3.92
CA VAL A 118 10.08 -8.06 -4.24
C VAL A 118 11.28 -7.16 -3.99
N ASN A 119 12.06 -6.87 -5.04
CA ASN A 119 13.11 -5.86 -4.95
C ASN A 119 12.46 -4.48 -4.79
N ARG A 120 12.53 -3.92 -3.57
CA ARG A 120 12.11 -2.56 -3.30
C ARG A 120 13.27 -1.63 -3.69
N TYR A 121 13.10 -0.93 -4.80
CA TYR A 121 14.01 0.15 -5.16
C TYR A 121 13.88 1.27 -4.13
N GLU A 122 14.85 1.36 -3.25
CA GLU A 122 15.03 2.54 -2.42
C GLU A 122 15.51 3.68 -3.32
N SER A 123 14.75 4.78 -3.36
CA SER A 123 15.25 6.00 -3.99
C SER A 123 16.47 6.45 -3.22
N ARG A 124 17.65 6.22 -3.80
CA ARG A 124 18.93 6.64 -3.22
C ARG A 124 18.90 8.17 -3.07
N PRO A 125 18.89 8.71 -1.84
CA PRO A 125 18.90 10.15 -1.66
C PRO A 125 20.29 10.65 -2.08
N GLY A 126 20.37 11.39 -3.17
CA GLY A 126 21.64 12.01 -3.60
C GLY A 126 22.15 11.63 -4.99
N GLY A 127 21.32 11.12 -5.89
CA GLY A 127 21.65 11.12 -7.31
C GLY A 127 21.38 12.50 -7.91
N GLY A 128 22.19 13.51 -7.58
CA GLY A 128 22.20 14.75 -8.35
C GLY A 128 22.58 14.40 -9.78
N HIS A 129 21.59 14.31 -10.65
CA HIS A 129 21.85 14.40 -12.08
C HIS A 129 22.33 15.84 -12.28
N ASP A 130 23.64 16.03 -12.41
CA ASP A 130 24.19 17.22 -13.05
C ASP A 130 23.61 17.23 -14.47
N PHE A 131 22.48 17.91 -14.64
CA PHE A 131 22.00 18.27 -15.97
C PHE A 131 23.06 19.20 -16.56
N PRO A 132 23.77 18.81 -17.63
CA PRO A 132 24.62 19.75 -18.33
C PRO A 132 23.71 20.90 -18.76
N SER A 133 24.08 22.13 -18.40
CA SER A 133 23.27 23.30 -18.73
C SER A 133 23.12 23.37 -20.25
N LEU A 134 21.98 22.92 -20.78
CA LEU A 134 21.58 23.18 -22.16
C LEU A 134 21.17 24.65 -22.25
N ARG A 135 22.17 25.53 -22.21
CA ARG A 135 22.03 26.92 -22.64
C ARG A 135 21.89 26.87 -24.17
N GLY A 136 20.68 26.59 -24.65
CA GLY A 136 20.36 26.61 -26.07
C GLY A 136 19.56 25.43 -26.60
N ALA A 137 18.37 25.15 -26.04
CA ALA A 137 17.36 24.34 -26.73
C ALA A 137 16.03 25.11 -26.74
N ARG A 138 15.81 25.85 -27.82
CA ARG A 138 14.48 26.35 -28.19
C ARG A 138 13.62 25.14 -28.56
N GLY A 139 12.39 25.12 -28.05
CA GLY A 139 11.28 24.36 -28.63
C GLY A 139 11.05 22.98 -28.03
N TRP A 140 10.22 22.93 -26.98
CA TRP A 140 9.42 21.74 -26.71
C TRP A 140 7.96 22.09 -27.02
N SER A 141 7.60 21.84 -28.29
CA SER A 141 6.22 21.79 -28.74
C SER A 141 5.53 20.65 -28.00
N ARG A 142 4.55 21.03 -27.18
CA ARG A 142 3.67 20.13 -26.45
C ARG A 142 2.78 19.43 -27.48
N CYS A 143 3.08 18.17 -27.81
CA CYS A 143 2.18 17.34 -28.60
C CYS A 143 1.17 16.63 -27.69
N ARG A 144 -0.02 16.53 -28.28
CA ARG A 144 -1.33 16.14 -27.76
C ARG A 144 -1.43 14.65 -27.44
#